data_AF-A0A3D2CC03-F1
#
_entry.id   AF-A0A3D2CC03-F1
#
_cell.length_a   1.000
_cell.length_b   1.000
_cell.length_c   1.000
_cell.angle_alpha   90.00
_cell.angle_beta   90.00
_cell.angle_gamma   90.00
#
_symmetry.space_group_name_H-M   'P 1'
#
loop_
_entity.id
_entity.type
_entity.pdbx_description
1 polymer ?
#
loop_
_entity_poly.entity_id
_entity_poly.type
_entity_poly.pdbx_seq_one_letter_code
_entity_poly.pdbx_strand_id
1 'polypeptide(L)'
;MAGFQHLGPLGAIVAMVLGSIPTTAFAAGPAKVVLVTDAAVPTVRVEPLESKSLMIPACRGVVWQRFDEKEARYVPISKRSCGVMSPGQIVPAQGKSFAVDGPVSDGDVVRAVVVTGLECTVGKPFALADCTKVVVLEGSTMTVRGAGG
;
A
#
# COMPACT_ATOMS: atom_id res chain seq x y z
N MET A 1 33.06 49.49 52.13
CA MET A 1 33.70 49.82 50.84
C MET A 1 32.68 49.51 49.74
N ALA A 2 32.64 50.38 48.74
CA ALA A 2 31.63 50.47 47.70
C ALA A 2 31.66 49.30 46.70
N GLY A 3 30.54 49.12 45.98
CA GLY A 3 30.46 48.25 44.81
C GLY A 3 29.02 48.12 44.31
N PHE A 4 28.54 49.14 43.59
CA PHE A 4 27.27 49.19 42.87
C PHE A 4 27.52 48.85 41.38
N GLN A 5 26.46 48.46 40.66
CA GLN A 5 26.31 48.37 39.18
C GLN A 5 26.80 47.05 38.55
N HIS A 6 26.15 46.43 37.54
CA HIS A 6 25.25 46.95 36.51
C HIS A 6 24.61 45.79 35.69
N LEU A 7 23.43 46.03 35.09
CA LEU A 7 22.91 45.50 33.79
C LEU A 7 22.74 43.97 33.67
N GLY A 8 21.57 43.37 33.47
CA GLY A 8 20.47 43.68 32.54
C GLY A 8 19.89 42.33 32.02
N PRO A 9 18.66 42.31 31.48
CA PRO A 9 17.87 41.10 31.23
C PRO A 9 18.21 40.49 29.86
N LEU A 10 17.77 39.24 29.62
CA LEU A 10 17.62 38.50 28.34
C LEU A 10 17.97 37.03 28.65
N GLY A 11 17.17 36.02 28.39
CA GLY A 11 15.90 35.92 27.71
C GLY A 11 15.38 34.51 27.99
N ALA A 12 14.06 34.40 28.12
CA ALA A 12 13.40 33.11 28.17
C ALA A 12 13.72 32.37 26.86
N ILE A 13 14.60 31.38 26.92
CA ILE A 13 14.66 30.35 25.88
C ILE A 13 13.44 29.49 26.12
N VAL A 14 12.33 29.88 25.50
CA VAL A 14 11.24 28.98 25.16
C VAL A 14 11.88 27.89 24.31
N ALA A 15 12.17 26.75 24.93
CA ALA A 15 12.44 25.52 24.22
C ALA A 15 11.16 25.21 23.44
N MET A 16 11.12 25.67 22.17
CA MET A 16 10.20 25.13 21.18
C MET A 16 10.45 23.63 21.16
N VAL A 17 9.56 22.90 21.82
CA VAL A 17 9.30 21.51 21.51
C VAL A 17 8.87 21.54 20.05
N LEU A 18 9.83 21.38 19.15
CA LEU A 18 9.56 20.88 17.80
C LEU A 18 9.01 19.49 18.04
N GLY A 19 7.70 19.43 18.29
CA GLY A 19 6.92 18.22 18.29
C GLY A 19 7.25 17.55 16.99
N SER A 20 8.06 16.49 17.10
CA SER A 20 8.32 15.59 16.02
C SER A 20 6.96 15.03 15.70
N ILE A 21 6.29 15.61 14.71
CA ILE A 21 5.16 14.94 14.08
C ILE A 21 5.76 13.60 13.71
N PRO A 22 5.25 12.48 14.23
CA PRO A 22 5.65 11.19 13.70
C PRO A 22 5.09 11.20 12.28
N THR A 23 5.89 11.68 11.33
CA THR A 23 5.85 11.16 9.98
C THR A 23 6.14 9.69 10.19
N THR A 24 5.07 8.91 10.33
CA THR A 24 5.12 7.47 10.19
C THR A 24 5.75 7.25 8.83
N ALA A 25 7.06 7.07 8.80
CA ALA A 25 7.76 6.54 7.67
C ALA A 25 7.05 5.21 7.43
N PHE A 26 6.20 5.16 6.40
CA PHE A 26 5.70 3.90 5.89
C PHE A 26 6.96 3.10 5.60
N ALA A 27 7.27 2.12 6.45
CA ALA A 27 8.35 1.20 6.18
C ALA A 27 8.06 0.67 4.78
N ALA A 28 8.96 0.95 3.83
CA ALA A 28 8.78 0.53 2.46
C ALA A 28 8.47 -0.97 2.49
N GLY A 29 7.27 -1.35 2.07
CA GLY A 29 6.86 -2.75 2.06
C GLY A 29 7.83 -3.59 1.23
N PRO A 30 7.80 -4.92 1.32
CA PRO A 30 8.72 -5.79 0.56
C PRO A 30 8.59 -5.67 -0.97
N ALA A 31 7.57 -4.97 -1.47
CA ALA A 31 7.42 -4.61 -2.87
C ALA A 31 6.73 -3.26 -3.03
N LYS A 32 6.94 -2.66 -4.21
CA LYS A 32 6.20 -1.51 -4.72
C LYS A 32 5.06 -1.98 -5.63
N VAL A 33 3.93 -1.31 -5.56
CA VAL A 33 2.79 -1.51 -6.49
C VAL A 33 2.73 -0.30 -7.43
N VAL A 34 2.91 -0.55 -8.72
CA VAL A 34 2.93 0.48 -9.78
C VAL A 34 1.72 0.28 -10.68
N LEU A 35 0.95 1.35 -10.92
CA LEU A 35 -0.14 1.32 -11.89
C LEU A 35 0.44 1.27 -13.31
N VAL A 36 -0.11 0.39 -14.15
CA VAL A 36 0.24 0.31 -15.56
C VAL A 36 -0.84 1.04 -16.35
N THR A 37 -0.56 2.27 -16.77
CA THR A 37 -1.54 3.17 -17.39
C THR A 37 -1.87 2.82 -18.84
N ASP A 38 -0.95 2.18 -19.55
CA ASP A 38 -1.10 1.84 -20.98
C ASP A 38 -1.66 0.43 -21.21
N ALA A 39 -2.23 -0.19 -20.18
CA ALA A 39 -2.79 -1.54 -20.28
C ALA A 39 -4.25 -1.49 -20.76
N ALA A 40 -4.62 -2.47 -21.61
CA ALA A 40 -5.99 -2.61 -22.13
C ALA A 40 -7.04 -2.90 -21.04
N VAL A 41 -6.61 -3.37 -19.88
CA VAL A 41 -7.43 -3.57 -18.68
C VAL A 41 -6.71 -2.99 -17.46
N PRO A 42 -7.45 -2.58 -16.40
CA PRO A 42 -6.82 -2.05 -15.18
C PRO A 42 -5.78 -3.02 -14.62
N THR A 43 -4.51 -2.59 -14.62
CA THR A 43 -3.36 -3.45 -14.34
C THR A 43 -2.40 -2.78 -13.38
N VAL A 44 -1.81 -3.57 -12.48
CA VAL A 44 -0.68 -3.15 -11.65
C VAL A 44 0.52 -4.05 -11.89
N ARG A 45 1.72 -3.49 -11.77
CA ARG A 45 2.97 -4.22 -11.67
C ARG A 45 3.43 -4.23 -10.22
N VAL A 46 3.72 -5.41 -9.70
CA VAL A 46 4.31 -5.59 -8.37
C VAL A 46 5.80 -5.80 -8.56
N GLU A 47 6.60 -4.93 -7.96
CA GLU A 47 8.06 -4.88 -8.07
C GLU A 47 8.68 -5.19 -6.70
N PRO A 48 9.26 -6.38 -6.48
CA PRO A 48 9.97 -6.71 -5.25
C PRO A 48 11.08 -5.70 -4.95
N LEU A 49 11.15 -5.20 -3.72
CA LEU A 49 12.25 -4.34 -3.24
C LEU A 49 13.37 -5.17 -2.60
N GLU A 50 13.05 -6.38 -2.16
CA GLU A 50 13.99 -7.36 -1.60
C GLU A 50 14.02 -8.62 -2.47
N SER A 51 15.12 -9.36 -2.44
CA SER A 51 15.28 -10.64 -3.15
C SER A 51 14.47 -11.80 -2.57
N LYS A 52 13.48 -11.53 -1.71
CA LYS A 52 12.66 -12.57 -1.07
C LYS A 52 11.55 -13.00 -2.03
N SER A 53 11.23 -14.30 -1.99
CA SER A 53 10.12 -14.86 -2.78
C SER A 53 8.80 -14.29 -2.25
N LEU A 54 8.16 -13.45 -3.08
CA LEU A 54 6.84 -12.91 -2.83
C LEU A 54 5.79 -13.80 -3.49
N MET A 55 4.75 -14.13 -2.73
CA MET A 55 3.62 -14.91 -3.23
C MET A 55 2.34 -14.11 -3.09
N ILE A 56 1.57 -14.04 -4.17
CA ILE A 56 0.27 -13.36 -4.22
C ILE A 56 -0.84 -14.41 -4.34
N PRO A 57 -1.91 -14.35 -3.53
CA PRO A 57 -3.07 -15.21 -3.72
C PRO A 57 -3.61 -15.10 -5.15
N ALA A 58 -3.80 -16.22 -5.85
CA ALA A 58 -4.31 -16.19 -7.23
C ALA A 58 -5.72 -15.59 -7.33
N CYS A 59 -6.51 -15.72 -6.26
CA CYS A 59 -7.81 -15.09 -6.13
C CYS A 59 -7.76 -14.01 -5.05
N ARG A 60 -8.28 -12.81 -5.37
CA ARG A 60 -8.35 -11.66 -4.44
C ARG A 60 -6.99 -11.19 -3.89
N GLY A 61 -5.89 -11.64 -4.47
CA GLY A 61 -4.55 -11.15 -4.13
C GLY A 61 -4.28 -9.76 -4.66
N VAL A 62 -4.98 -9.31 -5.72
CA VAL A 62 -4.87 -7.96 -6.31
C VAL A 62 -6.27 -7.43 -6.56
N VAL A 63 -6.69 -6.42 -5.79
CA VAL A 63 -8.09 -5.92 -5.78
C VAL A 63 -8.14 -4.40 -5.75
N TRP A 64 -9.25 -3.85 -6.23
CA TRP A 64 -9.54 -2.44 -6.01
C TRP A 64 -10.17 -2.19 -4.63
N GLN A 65 -9.74 -1.11 -4.00
CA GLN A 65 -10.52 -0.40 -2.98
C GLN A 65 -10.99 0.94 -3.52
N ARG A 66 -12.22 1.32 -3.18
CA ARG A 66 -12.81 2.63 -3.47
C ARG A 66 -12.81 3.47 -2.21
N PHE A 67 -12.54 4.76 -2.33
CA PHE A 67 -12.70 5.70 -1.24
C PHE A 67 -14.20 5.90 -0.96
N ASP A 68 -14.62 5.62 0.27
CA ASP A 68 -15.95 5.96 0.78
C ASP A 68 -15.85 7.27 1.56
N GLU A 69 -16.48 8.31 1.04
CA GLU A 69 -16.47 9.65 1.65
C GLU A 69 -17.19 9.70 2.98
N LYS A 70 -18.24 8.88 3.18
CA LYS A 70 -19.03 8.88 4.42
C LYS A 70 -18.25 8.27 5.57
N GLU A 71 -17.50 7.22 5.27
CA GLU A 71 -16.64 6.53 6.24
C GLU A 71 -15.21 7.10 6.28
N ALA A 72 -14.91 8.06 5.41
CA ALA A 72 -13.59 8.67 5.21
C ALA A 72 -12.46 7.63 5.07
N ARG A 73 -12.74 6.49 4.41
CA ARG A 73 -11.80 5.36 4.30
C ARG A 73 -11.96 4.60 2.99
N TYR A 74 -10.92 3.83 2.65
CA TYR A 74 -10.97 2.91 1.51
C TYR A 74 -11.66 1.59 1.88
N VAL A 75 -12.65 1.20 1.08
CA VAL A 75 -13.41 -0.04 1.25
C VAL A 75 -13.26 -0.96 0.02
N PRO A 76 -13.23 -2.30 0.19
CA PRO A 76 -13.13 -3.23 -0.93
C PRO A 76 -14.32 -3.11 -1.89
N ILE A 77 -14.06 -3.04 -3.20
CA ILE A 77 -15.11 -2.87 -4.22
C ILE A 77 -15.91 -4.17 -4.44
N SER A 78 -15.21 -5.28 -4.67
CA SER A 78 -15.84 -6.59 -4.87
C SER A 78 -15.87 -7.38 -3.57
N LYS A 79 -16.99 -8.06 -3.29
CA LYS A 79 -17.16 -9.01 -2.18
C LYS A 79 -17.32 -10.46 -2.67
N ARG A 80 -17.03 -10.73 -3.95
CA ARG A 80 -17.18 -12.09 -4.51
C ARG A 80 -16.29 -13.06 -3.73
N SER A 81 -16.88 -14.20 -3.37
CA SER A 81 -16.14 -15.33 -2.81
C SER A 81 -15.17 -15.89 -3.85
N CYS A 82 -13.97 -16.24 -3.40
CA CYS A 82 -13.10 -17.10 -4.20
C CYS A 82 -13.74 -18.47 -4.33
N GLY A 83 -13.84 -18.97 -5.57
CA GLY A 83 -14.13 -20.38 -5.84
C GLY A 83 -12.95 -21.28 -5.48
N VAL A 84 -12.80 -22.42 -6.16
CA VAL A 84 -11.65 -23.33 -5.99
C VAL A 84 -10.35 -22.55 -6.04
N MET A 85 -9.56 -22.62 -4.96
CA MET A 85 -8.38 -21.78 -4.80
C MET A 85 -7.22 -22.34 -5.63
N SER A 86 -6.88 -21.67 -6.73
CA SER A 86 -5.65 -21.94 -7.47
C SER A 86 -4.40 -21.68 -6.62
N PRO A 87 -3.25 -22.29 -6.95
CA PRO A 87 -2.00 -22.03 -6.27
C PRO A 87 -1.62 -20.54 -6.25
N GLY A 88 -0.98 -20.10 -5.18
CA GLY A 88 -0.44 -18.74 -5.09
C GLY A 88 0.55 -18.46 -6.23
N GLN A 89 0.56 -17.22 -6.72
CA GLN A 89 1.43 -16.79 -7.81
C GLN A 89 2.73 -16.22 -7.24
N ILE A 90 3.87 -16.78 -7.65
CA ILE A 90 5.19 -16.25 -7.32
C ILE A 90 5.45 -14.98 -8.15
N VAL A 91 5.90 -13.92 -7.49
CA VAL A 91 6.40 -12.69 -8.12
C VAL A 91 7.92 -12.83 -8.28
N PRO A 92 8.44 -12.84 -9.52
CA PRO A 92 9.87 -12.93 -9.77
C PRO A 92 10.55 -11.60 -9.43
N ALA A 93 11.88 -11.60 -9.28
CA ALA A 93 12.65 -10.41 -8.86
C ALA A 93 12.47 -9.20 -9.80
N GLN A 94 12.29 -9.44 -11.10
CA GLN A 94 11.99 -8.40 -12.09
C GLN A 94 10.56 -7.82 -12.00
N GLY A 95 9.75 -8.33 -11.09
CA GLY A 95 8.34 -7.97 -10.93
C GLY A 95 7.42 -8.69 -11.91
N LYS A 96 6.11 -8.59 -11.65
CA LYS A 96 5.05 -9.19 -12.47
C LYS A 96 3.82 -8.30 -12.52
N SER A 97 3.16 -8.29 -13.66
CA SER A 97 1.89 -7.56 -13.86
C SER A 97 0.69 -8.43 -13.54
N PHE A 98 -0.34 -7.81 -12.97
CA PHE A 98 -1.59 -8.42 -12.56
C PHE A 98 -2.76 -7.53 -12.97
N ALA A 99 -3.77 -8.12 -13.61
CA ALA A 99 -5.06 -7.46 -13.74
C ALA A 99 -5.67 -7.28 -12.35
N VAL A 100 -6.22 -6.09 -12.08
CA VAL A 100 -6.84 -5.78 -10.80
C VAL A 100 -8.29 -6.26 -10.81
N ASP A 101 -8.68 -7.05 -9.81
CA ASP A 101 -10.04 -7.56 -9.70
C ASP A 101 -11.04 -6.47 -9.24
N GLY A 102 -12.19 -6.43 -9.94
CA GLY A 102 -13.35 -5.61 -9.60
C GLY A 102 -13.67 -4.54 -10.67
N PRO A 103 -14.96 -4.32 -10.98
CA PRO A 103 -15.36 -3.23 -11.87
C PRO A 103 -15.13 -1.88 -11.19
N VAL A 104 -14.58 -0.92 -11.92
CA VAL A 104 -14.48 0.49 -11.50
C VAL A 104 -15.33 1.36 -12.42
N SER A 105 -15.86 2.46 -11.90
CA SER A 105 -16.73 3.38 -12.62
C SER A 105 -16.05 4.73 -12.80
N ASP A 106 -16.46 5.48 -13.83
CA ASP A 106 -16.02 6.86 -14.01
C ASP A 106 -16.32 7.70 -12.76
N GLY A 107 -15.36 8.53 -12.36
CA GLY A 107 -15.42 9.33 -11.15
C GLY A 107 -15.00 8.61 -9.86
N ASP A 108 -14.81 7.28 -9.87
CA ASP A 108 -14.34 6.57 -8.69
C ASP A 108 -12.93 7.03 -8.29
N VAL A 109 -12.71 7.26 -7.00
CA VAL A 109 -11.36 7.39 -6.41
C VAL A 109 -10.96 6.03 -5.86
N VAL A 110 -9.96 5.40 -6.47
CA VAL A 110 -9.56 4.02 -6.19
C VAL A 110 -8.07 3.89 -5.91
N ARG A 111 -7.71 2.81 -5.23
CA ARG A 111 -6.33 2.34 -5.10
C ARG A 111 -6.29 0.82 -5.21
N ALA A 112 -5.24 0.31 -5.84
CA ALA A 112 -5.01 -1.12 -5.90
C ALA A 112 -4.44 -1.58 -4.56
N VAL A 113 -4.92 -2.72 -4.06
CA VAL A 113 -4.41 -3.37 -2.87
C VAL A 113 -3.95 -4.76 -3.21
N VAL A 114 -2.72 -5.08 -2.82
CA VAL A 114 -2.08 -6.35 -3.09
C VAL A 114 -1.79 -7.07 -1.79
N VAL A 115 -2.36 -8.25 -1.60
CA VAL A 115 -2.01 -9.14 -0.48
C VAL A 115 -0.79 -9.96 -0.90
N THR A 116 0.27 -9.88 -0.11
CA THR A 116 1.51 -10.62 -0.35
C THR A 116 1.88 -11.46 0.86
N GLY A 117 2.21 -12.71 0.63
CA GLY A 117 2.89 -13.56 1.59
C GLY A 117 4.39 -13.64 1.27
N LEU A 118 5.18 -13.74 2.32
CA LEU A 118 6.63 -13.95 2.27
C LEU A 118 6.94 -15.35 2.80
N GLU A 119 7.91 -16.02 2.16
CA GLU A 119 8.40 -17.34 2.57
C GLU A 119 7.25 -18.37 2.66
N CYS A 120 6.32 -18.30 1.70
CA CYS A 120 5.18 -19.20 1.65
C CYS A 120 5.55 -20.56 1.07
N THR A 121 4.83 -21.60 1.50
CA THR A 121 4.90 -22.93 0.88
C THR A 121 4.48 -22.87 -0.59
N VAL A 122 5.31 -23.40 -1.49
CA VAL A 122 5.08 -23.37 -2.94
C VAL A 122 4.23 -24.55 -3.42
N GLY A 123 3.43 -24.33 -4.47
CA GLY A 123 2.68 -25.39 -5.17
C GLY A 123 1.30 -25.72 -4.56
N LYS A 124 0.88 -25.00 -3.53
CA LYS A 124 -0.43 -25.14 -2.89
C LYS A 124 -1.28 -23.86 -3.04
N PRO A 125 -2.61 -23.95 -2.84
CA PRO A 125 -3.44 -22.77 -2.67
C PRO A 125 -2.86 -21.86 -1.59
N PHE A 126 -2.94 -20.55 -1.80
CA PHE A 126 -2.41 -19.59 -0.82
C PHE A 126 -3.20 -19.69 0.50
N ALA A 127 -2.50 -19.98 1.59
CA ALA A 127 -3.06 -19.98 2.94
C ALA A 127 -2.21 -19.10 3.86
N LEU A 128 -2.86 -18.28 4.70
CA LEU A 128 -2.16 -17.37 5.61
C LEU A 128 -1.21 -18.11 6.56
N ALA A 129 -1.61 -19.31 7.00
CA ALA A 129 -0.83 -20.15 7.91
C ALA A 129 0.43 -20.75 7.26
N ASP A 130 0.48 -20.80 5.92
CA ASP A 130 1.60 -21.41 5.17
C ASP A 130 2.70 -20.39 4.83
N CYS A 131 2.60 -19.16 5.33
CA CYS A 131 3.56 -18.08 5.12
C CYS A 131 4.12 -17.58 6.45
N THR A 132 5.43 -17.31 6.51
CA THR A 132 6.06 -16.69 7.70
C THR A 132 5.46 -15.31 8.00
N LYS A 133 5.16 -14.54 6.95
CA LYS A 133 4.63 -13.18 7.06
C LYS A 133 3.65 -12.90 5.94
N VAL A 134 2.59 -12.17 6.26
CA VAL A 134 1.64 -11.63 5.29
C VAL A 134 1.58 -10.13 5.45
N VAL A 135 1.68 -9.41 4.34
CA VAL A 135 1.58 -7.95 4.31
C VAL A 135 0.65 -7.51 3.19
N VAL A 136 -0.01 -6.38 3.43
CA VAL A 136 -0.88 -5.72 2.46
C VAL A 136 -0.12 -4.52 1.91
N LEU A 137 0.01 -4.48 0.59
CA LEU A 137 0.65 -3.38 -0.13
C LEU A 137 -0.42 -2.52 -0.77
N GLU A 138 -0.34 -1.22 -0.53
CA GLU A 138 -1.27 -0.24 -1.10
C GLU A 138 -0.57 0.47 -2.26
N GLY A 139 -1.22 0.46 -3.43
CA GLY A 139 -0.79 1.25 -4.58
C GLY A 139 -1.19 2.72 -4.44
N SER A 140 -0.72 3.51 -5.40
CA SER A 140 -1.11 4.92 -5.51
C SER A 140 -2.62 5.07 -5.71
N THR A 141 -3.16 6.15 -5.15
CA THR A 141 -4.54 6.57 -5.40
C THR A 141 -4.66 7.14 -6.81
N MET A 142 -5.75 6.83 -7.49
CA MET A 142 -6.10 7.40 -8.79
C MET A 142 -7.60 7.70 -8.87
N THR A 143 -7.97 8.69 -9.68
CA THR A 143 -9.35 8.91 -10.10
C THR A 143 -9.56 8.22 -11.43
N VAL A 144 -10.57 7.36 -11.51
CA VAL A 144 -10.97 6.71 -12.74
C VAL A 144 -11.65 7.74 -13.62
N ARG A 145 -11.14 7.90 -14.85
CA ARG A 145 -11.77 8.71 -15.89
C ARG A 145 -12.25 7.78 -16.98
N GLY A 146 -13.53 7.85 -17.32
CA GLY A 146 -14.07 7.19 -18.50
C GLY A 146 -13.36 7.69 -19.75
N ALA A 147 -13.03 6.78 -20.66
CA ALA A 147 -12.76 7.18 -22.03
C ALA A 147 -14.06 7.81 -22.55
N GLY A 148 -14.09 9.13 -22.71
CA GLY A 148 -15.29 9.80 -23.19
C GLY A 148 -15.64 9.33 -24.60
N GLY A 149 -16.90 8.92 -24.79
CA GLY A 149 -17.61 8.87 -26.08
C GLY A 149 -17.20 7.80 -27.06
#